data_AF-A0A5C4NV22-F1
#
_entry.id   AF-A0A5C4NV22-F1
#
_cell.length_a   1.000
_cell.length_b   1.000
_cell.length_c   1.000
_cell.angle_alpha   90.00
_cell.angle_beta   90.00
_cell.angle_gamma   90.00
#
_symmetry.space_group_name_H-M   'P 1'
#
loop_
_entity.id
_entity.type
_entity.pdbx_description
1 polymer ?
#
loop_
_entity_poly.entity_id
_entity_poly.type
_entity_poly.pdbx_seq_one_letter_code
_entity_poly.pdbx_strand_id
1 'polypeptide(L)'
;MVWYDKWAIMAIAAGVGVGAYNWIRWPDVDATIVAYWVQAAGSVGALCAAIYIAGTESRARKKQASVVAKLTYVGMVFRLYNIQLAVGKASKKLAEKLNPDTRINYRSVVQLIDQAGMWRPDELIALVPLEHDVAIFLSTAGDRISHCRDLLSRADRNPKLNTFEMESKFNGEMSEILGNAHRLIVEASNRGRFLTNTFQVKTRD
;
A
#
# COMPACT_ATOMS: atom_id res chain seq x y z
N MET A 1 -19.52 -9.31 9.93
CA MET A 1 -20.75 -10.08 10.17
C MET A 1 -21.60 -9.24 11.08
N VAL A 2 -22.62 -8.65 10.49
CA VAL A 2 -23.60 -7.87 11.23
C VAL A 2 -24.36 -8.86 12.10
N TRP A 3 -24.79 -8.46 13.30
CA TRP A 3 -25.50 -9.34 14.24
C TRP A 3 -26.69 -10.09 13.60
N TYR A 4 -27.34 -9.45 12.63
CA TYR A 4 -28.44 -10.00 11.83
C TYR A 4 -28.06 -11.26 11.01
N ASP A 5 -26.84 -11.31 10.44
CA ASP A 5 -26.39 -12.44 9.61
C ASP A 5 -26.40 -13.76 10.39
N LYS A 6 -26.10 -13.71 11.69
CA LYS A 6 -26.04 -14.90 12.55
C LYS A 6 -27.42 -15.50 12.78
N TRP A 7 -28.44 -14.67 13.01
CA TRP A 7 -29.81 -15.13 13.24
C TRP A 7 -30.45 -15.66 11.97
N ALA A 8 -30.19 -15.03 10.83
CA ALA A 8 -30.66 -15.52 9.54
C ALA A 8 -30.12 -16.92 9.22
N ILE A 9 -28.81 -17.15 9.43
CA ILE A 9 -28.19 -18.46 9.23
C ILE A 9 -28.79 -19.52 10.17
N MET A 10 -29.00 -19.18 11.45
CA MET A 10 -29.61 -20.10 12.41
C MET A 10 -31.06 -20.45 12.04
N ALA A 11 -31.86 -19.47 11.60
CA ALA A 11 -33.24 -19.70 11.20
C ALA A 11 -33.35 -20.57 9.94
N ILE A 12 -32.50 -20.35 8.94
CA ILE A 12 -32.43 -21.19 7.73
C ILE A 12 -32.02 -22.62 8.10
N ALA A 13 -30.98 -22.78 8.92
CA ALA A 13 -30.52 -24.10 9.36
C ALA A 13 -31.63 -24.87 10.13
N ALA A 14 -32.33 -24.18 11.03
CA ALA A 14 -33.47 -24.76 11.76
C ALA A 14 -34.62 -25.16 10.82
N GLY A 15 -34.96 -24.31 9.86
CA GLY A 15 -36.01 -24.58 8.87
C GLY A 15 -35.69 -25.80 8.01
N VAL A 16 -34.45 -25.91 7.51
CA VAL A 16 -33.98 -27.07 6.76
C VAL A 16 -34.00 -28.34 7.61
N GLY A 17 -33.57 -28.25 8.87
CA GLY A 17 -33.58 -29.38 9.81
C GLY A 17 -34.99 -29.91 10.07
N VAL A 18 -35.94 -29.02 10.38
CA VAL A 18 -37.35 -29.40 10.62
C VAL A 18 -38.00 -29.93 9.35
N GLY A 19 -37.73 -29.34 8.18
CA GLY A 19 -38.24 -29.82 6.90
C GLY A 19 -37.73 -31.22 6.56
N ALA A 20 -36.44 -31.47 6.75
CA ALA A 20 -35.83 -32.78 6.52
C ALA A 20 -36.37 -33.85 7.48
N TYR A 21 -36.55 -33.51 8.76
CA TYR A 21 -37.08 -34.42 9.77
C TYR A 21 -38.50 -34.93 9.45
N ASN A 22 -39.37 -34.04 8.97
CA ASN A 22 -40.76 -34.38 8.62
C ASN A 22 -40.89 -35.16 7.29
N TRP A 23 -39.91 -35.07 6.41
CA TRP A 23 -39.93 -35.78 5.12
C TRP A 23 -39.59 -37.28 5.28
N ILE A 24 -38.81 -37.63 6.31
CA ILE A 24 -38.35 -39.00 6.54
C ILE A 24 -39.46 -39.85 7.16
N ARG A 25 -39.77 -40.98 6.53
CA ARG A 25 -40.67 -42.00 7.09
C ARG A 25 -39.88 -42.86 8.09
N TRP A 26 -39.85 -42.43 9.34
CA TRP A 26 -39.16 -43.10 10.45
C TRP A 26 -39.43 -44.60 10.63
N PRO A 27 -40.62 -45.15 10.31
CA PRO A 27 -40.87 -46.59 10.43
C PRO A 27 -40.01 -47.47 9.51
N ASP A 28 -39.51 -46.92 8.40
CA ASP A 28 -38.80 -47.67 7.34
C ASP A 28 -37.27 -47.47 7.41
N VAL A 29 -36.76 -46.84 8.46
CA VAL A 29 -35.33 -46.49 8.57
C VAL A 29 -34.53 -47.67 9.12
N ASP A 30 -33.84 -48.38 8.23
CA ASP A 30 -32.86 -49.40 8.59
C ASP A 30 -31.52 -48.77 9.07
N ALA A 31 -30.72 -49.53 9.82
CA ALA A 31 -29.41 -49.12 10.33
C ALA A 31 -28.47 -48.60 9.22
N THR A 32 -28.61 -49.18 8.02
CA THR A 32 -27.86 -48.77 6.83
C THR A 32 -28.16 -47.31 6.43
N ILE A 33 -29.42 -46.87 6.52
CA ILE A 33 -29.84 -45.51 6.16
C ILE A 33 -29.29 -44.51 7.18
N VAL A 34 -29.30 -44.85 8.47
CA VAL A 34 -28.72 -44.02 9.53
C VAL A 34 -27.22 -43.83 9.30
N ALA A 35 -26.49 -44.88 8.91
CA ALA A 35 -25.07 -44.79 8.61
C ALA A 35 -24.78 -43.82 7.45
N TYR A 36 -25.57 -43.83 6.38
CA TYR A 36 -25.45 -42.88 5.27
C TYR A 36 -25.68 -41.43 5.72
N TRP A 37 -26.67 -41.18 6.58
CA TRP A 37 -26.92 -39.84 7.14
C TRP A 37 -25.75 -39.35 8.00
N VAL A 38 -25.20 -40.20 8.85
CA VAL A 38 -24.02 -39.87 9.67
C VAL A 38 -22.82 -39.55 8.78
N GLN A 39 -22.58 -40.33 7.73
CA GLN A 39 -21.51 -40.07 6.76
C GLN A 39 -21.71 -38.74 6.01
N ALA A 40 -22.93 -38.46 5.57
CA ALA A 40 -23.27 -37.21 4.89
C ALA A 40 -23.08 -36.00 5.81
N ALA A 41 -23.58 -36.08 7.05
CA ALA A 41 -23.38 -35.04 8.06
C ALA A 41 -21.90 -34.82 8.38
N GLY A 42 -21.12 -35.89 8.50
CA GLY A 42 -19.67 -35.83 8.68
C GLY A 42 -18.96 -35.13 7.51
N SER A 43 -19.38 -35.42 6.28
CA SER A 43 -18.81 -34.80 5.06
C SER A 43 -19.10 -33.30 4.97
N VAL A 44 -20.35 -32.89 5.29
CA VAL A 44 -20.72 -31.46 5.34
C VAL A 44 -19.99 -30.75 6.48
N GLY A 45 -19.89 -31.38 7.65
CA GLY A 45 -19.11 -30.86 8.79
C GLY A 45 -17.64 -30.65 8.45
N ALA A 46 -17.01 -31.62 7.79
CA ALA A 46 -15.63 -31.52 7.32
C ALA A 46 -15.44 -30.38 6.31
N LEU A 47 -16.38 -30.20 5.38
CA LEU A 47 -16.35 -29.08 4.42
C LEU A 47 -16.48 -27.72 5.10
N CYS A 48 -17.42 -27.58 6.05
CA CYS A 48 -17.56 -26.36 6.86
C CYS A 48 -16.29 -26.06 7.67
N ALA A 49 -15.68 -27.08 8.28
CA ALA A 49 -14.43 -26.94 9.02
C ALA A 49 -13.29 -26.49 8.10
N ALA A 50 -13.16 -27.07 6.90
CA ALA A 50 -12.15 -26.68 5.92
C ALA A 50 -12.31 -25.21 5.46
N ILE A 51 -13.54 -24.77 5.18
CA ILE A 51 -13.84 -23.37 4.83
C ILE A 51 -13.47 -22.43 6.00
N TYR A 52 -13.82 -22.83 7.23
CA TYR A 52 -13.49 -22.06 8.41
C TYR A 52 -11.97 -21.91 8.58
N ILE A 53 -11.22 -23.02 8.50
CA ILE A 53 -9.76 -23.03 8.61
C ILE A 53 -9.13 -22.15 7.52
N ALA A 54 -9.53 -22.32 6.25
CA ALA A 54 -9.06 -21.50 5.14
C ALA A 54 -9.32 -20.00 5.37
N GLY A 55 -10.49 -19.66 5.92
CA GLY A 55 -10.84 -18.29 6.29
C GLY A 55 -9.97 -17.72 7.41
N THR A 56 -9.66 -18.52 8.44
CA THR A 56 -8.80 -18.09 9.56
C THR A 56 -7.35 -17.84 9.10
N GLU A 57 -6.82 -18.69 8.23
CA GLU A 57 -5.47 -18.55 7.70
C GLU A 57 -5.33 -17.28 6.84
N SER A 58 -6.30 -17.01 5.97
CA SER A 58 -6.33 -15.77 5.17
C SER A 58 -6.31 -14.51 6.05
N ARG A 59 -7.09 -14.51 7.13
CA ARG A 59 -7.10 -13.40 8.10
C ARG A 59 -5.77 -13.27 8.85
N ALA A 60 -5.17 -14.38 9.26
CA ALA A 60 -3.87 -14.39 9.93
C ALA A 60 -2.77 -13.84 9.01
N ARG A 61 -2.71 -14.31 7.75
CA ARG A 61 -1.77 -13.82 6.72
C ARG A 61 -1.94 -12.32 6.47
N LYS A 62 -3.19 -11.83 6.35
CA LYS A 62 -3.45 -10.38 6.21
C LYS A 62 -2.97 -9.56 7.41
N LYS A 63 -3.20 -10.06 8.64
CA LYS A 63 -2.70 -9.39 9.85
C LYS A 63 -1.18 -9.33 9.89
N GLN A 64 -0.51 -10.44 9.60
CA GLN A 64 0.96 -10.50 9.53
C GLN A 64 1.49 -9.54 8.47
N ALA A 65 0.91 -9.55 7.27
CA ALA A 65 1.29 -8.63 6.19
C ALA A 65 1.13 -7.17 6.60
N SER A 66 0.03 -6.80 7.28
CA SER A 66 -0.18 -5.44 7.78
C SER A 66 0.84 -5.05 8.85
N VAL A 67 1.20 -5.96 9.76
CA VAL A 67 2.23 -5.71 10.78
C VAL A 67 3.60 -5.49 10.13
N VAL A 68 3.99 -6.35 9.19
CA VAL A 68 5.24 -6.20 8.42
C VAL A 68 5.24 -4.86 7.69
N ALA A 69 4.14 -4.52 7.01
CA ALA A 69 4.03 -3.26 6.29
C ALA A 69 4.20 -2.03 7.19
N LYS A 70 3.60 -2.05 8.39
CA LYS A 70 3.75 -0.97 9.39
C LYS A 70 5.18 -0.88 9.91
N LEU A 71 5.83 -2.00 10.22
CA LEU A 71 7.22 -2.02 10.68
C LEU A 71 8.17 -1.49 9.60
N THR A 72 7.98 -1.93 8.36
CA THR A 72 8.73 -1.40 7.21
C THR A 72 8.52 0.10 7.09
N TYR A 73 7.26 0.58 7.12
CA TYR A 73 6.96 2.00 7.04
C TYR A 73 7.67 2.81 8.14
N VAL A 74 7.61 2.37 9.39
CA VAL A 74 8.28 3.04 10.52
C VAL A 74 9.79 3.13 10.29
N GLY A 75 10.42 2.06 9.79
CA GLY A 75 11.83 2.07 9.40
C GLY A 75 12.15 3.05 8.27
N MET A 76 11.18 3.33 7.39
CA MET A 76 11.33 4.27 6.27
C MET A 76 11.12 5.74 6.66
N VAL A 77 10.44 6.06 7.76
CA VAL A 77 10.03 7.44 8.10
C VAL A 77 11.18 8.43 8.06
N PHE A 78 12.31 8.10 8.69
CA PHE A 78 13.48 8.99 8.72
C PHE A 78 14.06 9.20 7.32
N ARG A 79 14.12 8.13 6.51
CA ARG A 79 14.61 8.21 5.12
C ARG A 79 13.65 9.01 4.24
N LEU A 80 12.34 8.82 4.38
CA LEU A 80 11.33 9.62 3.66
C LEU A 80 11.46 11.11 3.97
N TYR A 81 11.74 11.47 5.23
CA TYR A 81 12.01 12.86 5.60
C TYR A 81 13.27 13.41 4.93
N ASN A 82 14.35 12.63 4.85
CA ASN A 82 15.57 13.06 4.16
C ASN A 82 15.35 13.23 2.66
N ILE A 83 14.62 12.32 2.01
CA ILE A 83 14.22 12.44 0.60
C ILE A 83 13.35 13.67 0.40
N GLN A 84 12.37 13.90 1.28
CA GLN A 84 11.52 15.09 1.24
C GLN A 84 12.37 16.37 1.28
N LEU A 85 13.31 16.47 2.23
CA LEU A 85 14.19 17.63 2.34
C LEU A 85 15.08 17.81 1.10
N ALA A 86 15.66 16.73 0.58
CA ALA A 86 16.53 16.78 -0.60
C ALA A 86 15.79 17.20 -1.86
N VAL A 87 14.63 16.59 -2.13
CA VAL A 87 13.77 16.92 -3.28
C VAL A 87 13.22 18.34 -3.16
N GLY A 88 12.83 18.77 -1.96
CA GLY A 88 12.39 20.14 -1.71
C GLY A 88 13.50 21.17 -1.95
N LYS A 89 14.73 20.89 -1.50
CA LYS A 89 15.91 21.75 -1.77
C LYS A 89 16.24 21.78 -3.26
N ALA A 90 16.20 20.64 -3.94
CA ALA A 90 16.44 20.54 -5.38
C ALA A 90 15.42 21.35 -6.19
N SER A 91 14.12 21.20 -5.89
CA SER A 91 13.03 21.98 -6.51
C SER A 91 13.22 23.48 -6.27
N LYS A 92 13.51 23.91 -5.04
CA LYS A 92 13.78 25.33 -4.73
C LYS A 92 14.97 25.88 -5.51
N LYS A 93 16.08 25.14 -5.57
CA LYS A 93 17.27 25.54 -6.30
C LYS A 93 17.04 25.68 -7.81
N LEU A 94 16.12 24.88 -8.37
CA LEU A 94 15.70 25.00 -9.78
C LEU A 94 14.67 26.13 -9.98
N ALA A 95 13.90 26.48 -8.95
CA ALA A 95 12.91 27.57 -9.01
C ALA A 95 13.53 28.97 -8.81
N GLU A 96 14.72 29.05 -8.22
CA GLU A 96 15.42 30.32 -8.00
C GLU A 96 15.60 31.04 -9.34
N LYS A 97 15.21 32.33 -9.37
CA LYS A 97 15.30 33.14 -10.58
C LYS A 97 16.74 33.15 -11.07
N LEU A 98 16.96 32.62 -12.27
CA LEU A 98 18.26 32.64 -12.91
C LEU A 98 18.68 34.09 -13.12
N ASN A 99 19.83 34.47 -12.55
CA ASN A 99 20.56 35.61 -13.05
C ASN A 99 21.15 35.23 -14.42
N PRO A 100 21.10 36.11 -15.43
CA PRO A 100 21.70 35.84 -16.74
C PRO A 100 23.16 35.38 -16.67
N ASP A 101 23.88 35.82 -15.64
CA ASP A 101 25.30 35.53 -15.44
C ASP A 101 25.57 34.27 -14.60
N THR A 102 24.55 33.65 -13.99
CA THR A 102 24.72 32.50 -13.09
C THR A 102 23.99 31.28 -13.60
N ARG A 103 24.73 30.29 -14.10
CA ARG A 103 24.19 28.99 -14.50
C ARG A 103 23.97 28.08 -13.31
N ILE A 104 22.91 27.28 -13.34
CA ILE A 104 22.66 26.27 -12.32
C ILE A 104 23.59 25.07 -12.55
N ASN A 105 24.28 24.65 -11.50
CA ASN A 105 25.08 23.43 -11.53
C ASN A 105 24.16 22.20 -11.38
N TYR A 106 23.70 21.62 -12.49
CA TYR A 106 22.80 20.46 -12.50
C TYR A 106 23.40 19.24 -11.78
N ARG A 107 24.71 19.02 -11.91
CA ARG A 107 25.41 17.94 -11.19
C ARG A 107 25.20 18.05 -9.67
N SER A 108 25.26 19.26 -9.11
CA SER A 108 25.02 19.47 -7.68
C SER A 108 23.58 19.12 -7.26
N VAL A 109 22.60 19.37 -8.13
CA VAL A 109 21.18 19.05 -7.88
C VAL A 109 20.97 17.53 -7.94
N VAL A 110 21.55 16.86 -8.94
CA VAL A 110 21.52 15.39 -9.05
C VAL A 110 22.19 14.75 -7.84
N GLN A 111 23.33 15.27 -7.38
CA GLN A 111 24.03 14.77 -6.20
C GLN A 111 23.17 14.88 -4.93
N LEU A 112 22.41 15.96 -4.76
CA LEU A 112 21.46 16.09 -3.64
C LEU A 112 20.38 15.00 -3.66
N ILE A 113 19.86 14.68 -4.86
CA ILE A 113 18.87 13.61 -5.04
C ILE A 113 19.49 12.23 -4.73
N ASP A 114 20.71 11.98 -5.23
CA ASP A 114 21.40 10.69 -5.06
C ASP A 114 21.78 10.41 -3.61
N GLN A 115 22.19 11.44 -2.87
CA GLN A 115 22.53 11.33 -1.45
C GLN A 115 21.33 11.02 -0.55
N ALA A 116 20.11 11.34 -1.00
CA ALA A 116 18.92 11.12 -0.19
C ALA A 116 18.57 9.64 0.00
N GLY A 117 19.06 8.78 -0.91
CA GLY A 117 18.84 7.34 -0.88
C GLY A 117 17.38 6.96 -1.12
N MET A 118 17.04 6.65 -2.37
CA MET A 118 15.72 6.15 -2.74
C MET A 118 15.37 4.85 -2.00
N TRP A 119 14.09 4.63 -1.73
CA TRP A 119 13.61 3.36 -1.21
C TRP A 119 13.79 2.23 -2.24
N ARG A 120 13.85 1.00 -1.75
CA ARG A 120 13.96 -0.20 -2.57
C ARG A 120 12.59 -0.68 -3.03
N PRO A 121 12.50 -1.39 -4.17
CA PRO A 121 11.25 -1.98 -4.64
C PRO A 121 10.60 -2.93 -3.62
N ASP A 122 11.39 -3.73 -2.92
CA ASP A 122 10.88 -4.68 -1.91
C ASP A 122 10.19 -3.97 -0.75
N GLU A 123 10.69 -2.79 -0.36
CA GLU A 123 10.07 -1.97 0.67
C GLU A 123 8.72 -1.44 0.19
N LEU A 124 8.58 -1.02 -1.07
CA LEU A 124 7.29 -0.62 -1.63
C LEU A 124 6.28 -1.78 -1.68
N ILE A 125 6.72 -2.97 -2.07
CA ILE A 125 5.87 -4.17 -2.10
C ILE A 125 5.38 -4.50 -0.69
N ALA A 126 6.27 -4.39 0.30
CA ALA A 126 5.90 -4.60 1.70
C ALA A 126 4.87 -3.57 2.21
N LEU A 127 4.75 -2.39 1.59
CA LEU A 127 3.75 -1.38 1.96
C LEU A 127 2.38 -1.59 1.29
N VAL A 128 2.25 -2.48 0.31
CA VAL A 128 0.97 -2.76 -0.39
C VAL A 128 -0.18 -3.12 0.57
N PRO A 129 0.03 -3.88 1.66
CA PRO A 129 -1.04 -4.16 2.63
C PRO A 129 -1.50 -2.96 3.47
N LEU A 130 -0.81 -1.81 3.42
CA LEU A 130 -1.27 -0.60 4.09
C LEU A 130 -2.45 0.01 3.35
N GLU A 131 -3.39 0.54 4.13
CA GLU A 131 -4.52 1.28 3.59
C GLU A 131 -4.07 2.66 3.04
N HIS A 132 -4.93 3.28 2.24
CA HIS A 132 -4.76 4.64 1.71
C HIS A 132 -3.64 4.84 0.66
N ASP A 133 -3.32 3.79 -0.11
CA ASP A 133 -2.51 3.88 -1.33
C ASP A 133 -1.08 4.41 -1.12
N VAL A 134 -0.52 4.29 0.10
CA VAL A 134 0.82 4.80 0.46
C VAL A 134 1.89 4.32 -0.53
N ALA A 135 1.86 3.04 -0.90
CA ALA A 135 2.79 2.47 -1.87
C ALA A 135 2.68 3.11 -3.26
N ILE A 136 1.45 3.46 -3.70
CA ILE A 136 1.20 4.10 -5.01
C ILE A 136 1.76 5.53 -5.01
N PHE A 137 1.52 6.30 -3.95
CA PHE A 137 2.06 7.66 -3.81
C PHE A 137 3.59 7.66 -3.84
N LEU A 138 4.22 6.76 -3.07
CA LEU A 138 5.66 6.64 -3.05
C LEU A 138 6.19 6.19 -4.42
N SER A 139 5.64 5.13 -5.04
CA SER A 139 6.06 4.68 -6.38
C SER A 139 6.02 5.82 -7.40
N THR A 140 4.90 6.54 -7.46
CA THR A 140 4.71 7.67 -8.39
C THR A 140 5.70 8.80 -8.13
N ALA A 141 5.98 9.11 -6.85
CA ALA A 141 7.00 10.09 -6.50
C ALA A 141 8.39 9.64 -6.95
N GLY A 142 8.70 8.35 -6.80
CA GLY A 142 9.97 7.77 -7.19
C GLY A 142 10.20 7.79 -8.70
N ASP A 143 9.17 7.52 -9.48
CA ASP A 143 9.23 7.61 -10.95
C ASP A 143 9.53 9.05 -11.39
N ARG A 144 8.85 10.04 -10.78
CA ARG A 144 9.08 11.46 -11.06
C ARG A 144 10.49 11.91 -10.70
N ILE A 145 10.99 11.51 -9.53
CA ILE A 145 12.34 11.83 -9.08
C ILE A 145 13.36 11.20 -10.03
N SER A 146 13.18 9.93 -10.39
CA SER A 146 14.08 9.20 -11.29
C SER A 146 14.10 9.80 -12.70
N HIS A 147 12.93 10.20 -13.21
CA HIS A 147 12.81 10.88 -14.49
C HIS A 147 13.52 12.24 -14.49
N CYS A 148 13.25 13.09 -13.49
CA CYS A 148 13.95 14.38 -13.35
C CYS A 148 15.46 14.20 -13.22
N ARG A 149 15.91 13.22 -12.42
CA ARG A 149 17.32 12.90 -12.24
C ARG A 149 18.00 12.59 -13.58
N ASP A 150 17.39 11.73 -14.40
CA ASP A 150 17.93 11.36 -15.71
C ASP A 150 18.03 12.59 -16.64
N LEU A 151 16.97 13.40 -16.72
CA LEU A 151 16.98 14.63 -17.52
C LEU A 151 18.04 15.64 -17.06
N LEU A 152 18.13 15.90 -15.75
CA LEU A 152 19.13 16.80 -15.17
C LEU A 152 20.56 16.30 -15.39
N SER A 153 20.79 14.98 -15.35
CA SER A 153 22.11 14.39 -15.58
C SER A 153 22.62 14.57 -17.01
N ARG A 154 21.69 14.74 -17.97
CA ARG A 154 21.97 14.95 -19.40
C ARG A 154 21.95 16.43 -19.78
N ALA A 155 21.41 17.30 -18.93
CA ALA A 155 21.22 18.72 -19.19
C ALA A 155 22.53 19.44 -19.55
N ASP A 156 23.62 19.17 -18.81
CA ASP A 156 24.95 19.75 -19.06
C ASP A 156 25.49 19.49 -20.49
N ARG A 157 25.02 18.43 -21.15
CA ARG A 157 25.46 18.02 -22.49
C ARG A 157 24.50 18.44 -23.59
N ASN A 158 23.36 19.05 -23.25
CA ASN A 158 22.31 19.38 -24.21
C ASN A 158 22.53 20.79 -24.80
N PRO A 159 22.94 20.93 -26.07
CA PRO A 159 23.20 22.25 -26.66
C PRO A 159 21.94 23.14 -26.76
N LYS A 160 20.73 22.54 -26.69
CA LYS A 160 19.47 23.28 -26.71
C LYS A 160 19.25 24.13 -25.44
N LEU A 161 19.96 23.84 -24.36
CA LEU A 161 19.89 24.58 -23.10
C LEU A 161 20.89 25.74 -23.01
N ASN A 162 21.59 26.06 -24.09
CA ASN A 162 22.54 27.19 -24.11
C ASN A 162 21.86 28.57 -24.09
N THR A 163 20.58 28.64 -24.46
CA THR A 163 19.78 29.87 -24.44
C THR A 163 19.11 30.03 -23.08
N PHE A 164 19.24 31.22 -22.48
CA PHE A 164 18.65 31.55 -21.17
C PHE A 164 17.15 31.22 -21.07
N GLU A 165 16.38 31.51 -22.11
CA GLU A 165 14.94 31.23 -22.16
C GLU A 165 14.64 29.72 -22.06
N MET A 166 15.38 28.89 -22.81
CA MET A 166 15.21 27.44 -22.80
C MET A 166 15.67 26.83 -21.48
N GLU A 167 16.76 27.35 -20.91
CA GLU A 167 17.25 26.96 -19.59
C GLU A 167 16.22 27.30 -18.50
N SER A 168 15.70 28.52 -18.49
CA SER A 168 14.69 28.95 -17.54
C SER A 168 13.40 28.13 -17.64
N LYS A 169 12.96 27.81 -18.86
CA LYS A 169 11.79 26.95 -19.07
C LYS A 169 12.03 25.54 -18.55
N PHE A 170 13.16 24.94 -18.89
CA PHE A 170 13.56 23.60 -18.44
C PHE A 170 13.62 23.53 -16.91
N ASN A 171 14.20 24.54 -16.26
CA ASN A 171 14.29 24.61 -14.80
C ASN A 171 12.93 24.77 -14.13
N GLY A 172 12.04 25.56 -14.71
CA GLY A 172 10.64 25.65 -14.27
C GLY A 172 9.92 24.30 -14.32
N GLU A 173 10.01 23.59 -15.45
CA GLU A 173 9.38 22.27 -15.63
C GLU A 173 9.96 21.23 -14.65
N MET A 174 11.29 21.15 -14.51
CA MET A 174 11.92 20.22 -13.56
C MET A 174 11.58 20.55 -12.11
N SER A 175 11.55 21.84 -11.76
CA SER A 175 11.14 22.29 -10.44
C SER A 175 9.69 21.91 -10.12
N GLU A 176 8.79 22.04 -11.09
CA GLU A 176 7.39 21.64 -10.92
C GLU A 176 7.25 20.14 -10.72
N ILE A 177 7.92 19.31 -11.52
CA ILE A 177 7.86 17.84 -11.39
C ILE A 177 8.41 17.41 -10.02
N LEU A 178 9.56 17.95 -9.58
CA LEU A 178 10.12 17.67 -8.26
C LEU A 178 9.23 18.20 -7.13
N GLY A 179 8.63 19.37 -7.29
CA GLY A 179 7.67 19.92 -6.34
C GLY A 179 6.43 19.03 -6.18
N ASN A 180 5.95 18.46 -7.29
CA ASN A 180 4.86 17.49 -7.28
C ASN A 180 5.28 16.16 -6.62
N ALA A 181 6.49 15.67 -6.89
CA ALA A 181 7.03 14.48 -6.20
C ALA A 181 7.14 14.71 -4.68
N HIS A 182 7.63 15.88 -4.27
CA HIS A 182 7.68 16.28 -2.86
C HIS A 182 6.29 16.23 -2.21
N ARG A 183 5.25 16.79 -2.86
CA ARG A 183 3.87 16.74 -2.33
C ARG A 183 3.37 15.32 -2.15
N LEU A 184 3.64 14.41 -3.10
CA LEU A 184 3.25 13.00 -3.00
C LEU A 184 3.94 12.30 -1.81
N ILE A 185 5.22 12.60 -1.56
CA ILE A 185 5.95 12.06 -0.40
C ILE A 185 5.35 12.58 0.91
N VAL A 186 4.99 13.86 0.98
CA VAL A 186 4.33 14.45 2.16
C VAL A 186 2.99 13.77 2.41
N GLU A 187 2.18 13.60 1.37
CA GLU A 187 0.87 12.94 1.45
C GLU A 187 1.00 11.49 1.94
N ALA A 188 1.93 10.72 1.35
CA ALA A 188 2.24 9.36 1.80
C ALA A 188 2.71 9.33 3.26
N SER A 189 3.52 10.31 3.67
CA SER A 189 4.02 10.43 5.04
C SER A 189 2.89 10.75 6.03
N ASN A 190 1.97 11.64 5.68
CA ASN A 190 0.83 11.98 6.53
C ASN A 190 -0.12 10.79 6.71
N ARG A 191 -0.43 10.08 5.60
CA ARG A 191 -1.29 8.89 5.64
C ARG A 191 -0.68 7.76 6.45
N GLY A 192 0.62 7.49 6.28
CA GLY A 192 1.29 6.44 7.05
C GLY A 192 1.38 6.75 8.54
N ARG A 193 1.57 8.02 8.94
CA ARG A 193 1.53 8.43 10.37
C ARG A 193 0.17 8.18 11.03
N PHE A 194 -0.93 8.37 10.30
CA PHE A 194 -2.26 8.07 10.82
C PHE A 194 -2.40 6.57 11.16
N LEU A 195 -1.84 5.69 10.33
CA LEU A 195 -1.85 4.24 10.52
C LEU A 195 -0.95 3.77 11.67
N THR A 196 0.12 4.51 11.99
CA THR A 196 0.98 4.20 13.14
C THR A 196 0.36 4.65 14.46
N ASN A 197 -0.32 5.80 14.48
CA ASN A 197 -0.93 6.33 15.71
C ASN A 197 -2.11 5.47 16.18
N THR A 198 -2.90 4.91 15.26
CA THR A 198 -4.00 3.99 15.60
C THR A 198 -3.52 2.69 16.24
N PHE A 199 -2.25 2.29 16.05
CA PHE A 199 -1.70 1.10 16.66
C PHE A 199 -1.42 1.29 18.16
N GLN A 200 -0.90 2.46 18.56
CA GLN A 200 -0.56 2.72 19.96
C GLN A 200 -1.78 2.76 20.90
N VAL A 201 -2.94 3.16 20.39
CA VAL A 201 -4.18 3.22 21.18
C VAL A 201 -4.69 1.81 21.50
N LYS A 202 -4.53 0.84 20.59
CA LYS A 202 -5.12 -0.50 20.72
C LYS A 202 -4.33 -1.47 21.60
N THR A 203 -3.09 -1.14 21.95
CA THR A 203 -2.23 -1.97 22.81
C THR A 203 -2.32 -1.60 24.29
N ARG A 204 -3.17 -0.63 24.67
CA ARG A 204 -3.35 -0.15 26.05
C ARG A 204 -4.62 -0.65 26.75
N ASP A 205 -5.47 -1.39 26.05
CA ASP A 205 -6.68 -2.03 26.57
C ASP A 205 -6.52 -3.56 26.58
#